data_AF-A0A7C4Q458-F1
#
_entry.id   AF-A0A7C4Q458-F1
#
_cell.length_a   1.000
_cell.length_b   1.000
_cell.length_c   1.000
_cell.angle_alpha   90.00
_cell.angle_beta   90.00
_cell.angle_gamma   90.00
#
_symmetry.space_group_name_H-M   'P 1'
#
loop_
_entity.id
_entity.type
_entity.pdbx_description
1 polymer ?
#
loop_
_entity_poly.entity_id
_entity_poly.type
_entity_poly.pdbx_seq_one_letter_code
_entity_poly.pdbx_strand_id
1 'polypeptide(L)'
;MDQLANFSTGGGVNEKPTAPILEFDPAEQAILQPHPVQLSQAAPPRAVLCFFQDVINRLRRKGRLKVIGRLKSEIGPNPLYVLEENGQPLLVAHPGVGAPLSAGFLEEIIALGVDRFIAAGGCGVIDHSIDAGHPLILTSAVRDEGVSYHYLPPGREVSASPAAVAALQATLEAANMPYSLAKAWTTDGIYRETVARRARRLAEGCQVVEMEAAAFFAVAQFRRVTFGQLVYGGDLVVPEGWDSRSWHKRADDRERIFWLAVQACLRL
;
A
#
# COMPACT_ATOMS: atom_id res chain seq x y z
N MET A 1 29.10 0.65 47.08
CA MET A 1 28.87 -0.67 47.68
C MET A 1 27.36 -0.86 47.72
N ASP A 2 26.77 -1.41 46.68
CA ASP A 2 26.64 -2.88 46.48
C ASP A 2 25.60 -3.42 47.48
N GLN A 3 24.47 -4.02 47.11
CA GLN A 3 24.25 -5.00 46.05
C GLN A 3 22.74 -5.26 45.81
N LEU A 4 22.42 -5.50 44.53
CA LEU A 4 21.62 -6.61 43.97
C LEU A 4 20.12 -6.75 44.31
N ALA A 5 19.33 -6.45 43.26
CA ALA A 5 18.47 -7.38 42.55
C ALA A 5 17.83 -8.54 43.33
N ASN A 6 16.51 -8.52 43.40
CA ASN A 6 15.69 -9.74 43.38
C ASN A 6 14.79 -9.69 42.14
N PHE A 7 15.32 -10.21 41.03
CA PHE A 7 14.51 -10.85 40.02
C PHE A 7 14.07 -12.21 40.59
N SER A 8 12.78 -12.34 40.90
CA SER A 8 12.11 -13.64 41.02
C SER A 8 10.92 -13.57 40.07
N THR A 9 11.10 -14.04 38.84
CA THR A 9 10.69 -15.38 38.38
C THR A 9 9.26 -15.73 38.79
N GLY A 10 8.32 -14.83 38.52
CA GLY A 10 6.93 -15.19 38.32
C GLY A 10 6.80 -15.84 36.96
N GLY A 11 6.55 -17.16 36.93
CA GLY A 11 6.06 -17.85 35.75
C GLY A 11 4.76 -17.19 35.32
N GLY A 12 4.84 -16.32 34.31
CA GLY A 12 3.68 -15.78 33.64
C GLY A 12 3.04 -16.93 32.87
N VAL A 13 1.83 -17.28 33.28
CA VAL A 13 0.90 -18.06 32.46
C VAL A 13 1.00 -17.48 31.05
N ASN A 14 1.24 -18.34 30.05
CA ASN A 14 1.17 -17.97 28.64
C ASN A 14 -0.30 -17.60 28.36
N GLU A 15 -0.71 -16.40 28.77
CA GLU A 15 -2.05 -15.89 28.55
C GLU A 15 -2.19 -15.72 27.05
N LYS A 16 -3.00 -16.61 26.46
CA LYS A 16 -3.35 -16.50 25.04
C LYS A 16 -3.87 -15.08 24.81
N PRO A 17 -3.47 -14.41 23.72
CA PRO A 17 -4.01 -13.11 23.38
C PRO A 17 -5.54 -13.15 23.39
N THR A 18 -6.17 -12.12 23.93
CA THR A 18 -7.63 -12.08 24.05
C THR A 18 -8.33 -11.91 22.70
N ALA A 19 -7.63 -11.37 21.71
CA ALA A 19 -8.12 -11.20 20.35
C ALA A 19 -7.43 -12.20 19.41
N PRO A 20 -8.17 -13.04 18.66
CA PRO A 20 -7.59 -14.03 17.75
C PRO A 20 -6.63 -13.44 16.72
N ILE A 21 -6.84 -12.18 16.30
CA ILE A 21 -5.98 -11.49 15.33
C ILE A 21 -4.52 -11.30 15.82
N LEU A 22 -4.27 -11.50 17.11
CA LEU A 22 -2.93 -11.41 17.70
C LEU A 22 -2.23 -12.78 17.82
N GLU A 23 -2.89 -13.87 17.44
CA GLU A 23 -2.33 -15.23 17.41
C GLU A 23 -1.49 -15.44 16.14
N PHE A 24 -0.29 -14.83 16.10
CA PHE A 24 0.57 -14.91 14.92
C PHE A 24 1.21 -16.30 14.73
N ASP A 25 1.14 -16.82 13.50
CA ASP A 25 1.82 -18.02 13.04
C ASP A 25 2.87 -17.63 11.98
N PRO A 26 4.17 -17.95 12.19
CA PRO A 26 5.23 -17.59 11.25
C PRO A 26 5.32 -18.49 10.00
N ALA A 27 4.45 -19.49 9.85
CA ALA A 27 4.51 -20.42 8.72
C ALA A 27 4.37 -19.70 7.36
N GLU A 28 5.40 -19.80 6.51
CA GLU A 28 5.38 -19.21 5.16
C GLU A 28 4.40 -19.91 4.21
N GLN A 29 4.04 -21.16 4.52
CA GLN A 29 3.14 -21.98 3.72
C GLN A 29 1.78 -22.15 4.41
N ALA A 30 0.74 -21.59 3.79
CA ALA A 30 -0.65 -21.85 4.11
C ALA A 30 -1.22 -23.04 3.32
N ILE A 31 -2.36 -23.57 3.77
CA ILE A 31 -3.12 -24.63 3.10
C ILE A 31 -3.61 -24.15 1.72
N LEU A 32 -4.13 -22.92 1.65
CA LEU A 32 -4.47 -22.24 0.40
C LEU A 32 -3.28 -21.39 -0.04
N GLN A 33 -2.77 -21.66 -1.24
CA GLN A 33 -1.68 -20.92 -1.86
C GLN A 33 -2.18 -20.19 -3.11
N PRO A 34 -1.63 -19.01 -3.43
CA PRO A 34 -1.88 -18.38 -4.71
C PRO A 34 -1.37 -19.30 -5.83
N HIS A 35 -2.23 -19.59 -6.79
CA HIS A 35 -1.86 -20.34 -7.99
C HIS A 35 -1.76 -19.38 -9.18
N PRO A 36 -0.65 -19.41 -9.94
CA PRO A 36 -0.49 -18.57 -11.12
C PRO A 36 -1.66 -18.72 -12.09
N VAL A 37 -2.35 -17.63 -12.38
CA VAL A 37 -3.37 -17.60 -13.43
C VAL A 37 -2.70 -17.74 -14.80
N GLN A 38 -3.43 -18.29 -15.77
CA GLN A 38 -2.93 -18.38 -17.14
C GLN A 38 -2.79 -16.99 -17.76
N LEU A 39 -1.60 -16.68 -18.27
CA LEU A 39 -1.29 -15.45 -18.97
C LEU A 39 -1.01 -15.72 -20.46
N SER A 40 -1.30 -14.75 -21.33
CA SER A 40 -0.96 -14.81 -22.76
C SER A 40 0.53 -14.56 -23.02
N GLN A 41 1.26 -14.04 -22.04
CA GLN A 41 2.70 -13.83 -22.04
C GLN A 41 3.23 -13.82 -20.60
N ALA A 42 4.54 -13.96 -20.39
CA ALA A 42 5.15 -13.87 -19.07
C ALA A 42 4.86 -12.51 -18.39
N ALA A 43 4.63 -12.53 -17.08
CA ALA A 43 4.49 -11.30 -16.30
C ALA A 43 5.85 -10.59 -16.23
N PRO A 44 5.90 -9.27 -16.46
CA PRO A 44 7.09 -8.48 -16.15
C PRO A 44 7.45 -8.60 -14.66
N PRO A 45 8.73 -8.55 -14.27
CA PRO A 45 9.14 -8.73 -12.87
C PRO A 45 8.74 -7.54 -11.97
N ARG A 46 8.19 -6.47 -12.56
CA ARG A 46 7.82 -5.25 -11.89
C ARG A 46 6.37 -4.88 -12.18
N ALA A 47 5.66 -4.34 -11.18
CA ALA A 47 4.27 -3.95 -11.28
C ALA A 47 3.98 -2.58 -10.68
N VAL A 48 3.08 -1.84 -11.35
CA VAL A 48 2.41 -0.68 -10.79
C VAL A 48 0.99 -1.07 -10.40
N LEU A 49 0.68 -0.98 -9.10
CA LEU A 49 -0.67 -1.15 -8.58
C LEU A 49 -1.38 0.21 -8.60
N CYS A 50 -2.32 0.40 -9.53
CA CYS A 50 -2.97 1.68 -9.77
C CYS A 50 -4.41 1.66 -9.25
N PHE A 51 -4.70 2.45 -8.22
CA PHE A 51 -6.05 2.60 -7.67
C PHE A 51 -6.95 3.52 -8.52
N PHE A 52 -6.43 4.12 -9.60
CA PHE A 52 -7.18 5.04 -10.45
C PHE A 52 -7.77 4.31 -11.67
N GLN A 53 -8.96 3.73 -11.49
CA GLN A 53 -9.64 3.02 -12.57
C GLN A 53 -9.88 3.89 -13.81
N ASP A 54 -10.09 5.20 -13.65
CA ASP A 54 -10.26 6.12 -14.77
C ASP A 54 -8.98 6.30 -15.60
N VAL A 55 -7.81 6.27 -14.96
CA VAL A 55 -6.49 6.28 -15.63
C VAL A 55 -6.28 4.98 -16.40
N ILE A 56 -6.53 3.82 -15.77
CA ILE A 56 -6.45 2.50 -16.44
C ILE A 56 -7.35 2.48 -17.68
N ASN A 57 -8.62 2.89 -17.53
CA ASN A 57 -9.58 2.91 -18.63
C ASN A 57 -9.14 3.83 -19.78
N ARG A 58 -8.56 4.99 -19.46
CA ARG A 58 -8.03 5.94 -20.45
C ARG A 58 -6.83 5.39 -21.20
N LEU A 59 -5.86 4.81 -20.50
CA LEU A 59 -4.67 4.20 -21.12
C LEU A 59 -5.04 2.99 -21.99
N ARG A 60 -6.00 2.18 -21.55
CA ARG A 60 -6.56 1.09 -22.35
C ARG A 60 -7.21 1.61 -23.63
N ARG A 61 -8.04 2.66 -23.56
CA ARG A 61 -8.65 3.29 -24.75
C ARG A 61 -7.60 3.87 -25.71
N LYS A 62 -6.50 4.40 -25.17
CA LYS A 62 -5.35 4.88 -25.96
C LYS A 62 -4.47 3.74 -26.51
N GLY A 63 -4.80 2.47 -26.27
CA GLY A 63 -4.00 1.31 -26.69
C GLY A 63 -2.67 1.14 -25.95
N ARG A 64 -2.46 1.87 -24.85
CA ARG A 64 -1.21 1.83 -24.05
C ARG A 64 -1.14 0.61 -23.13
N LEU A 65 -2.29 0.04 -22.76
CA LEU A 65 -2.39 -1.15 -21.89
C LEU A 65 -2.92 -2.34 -22.67
N LYS A 66 -2.15 -3.43 -22.71
CA LYS A 66 -2.54 -4.71 -23.30
C LYS A 66 -2.92 -5.69 -22.20
N VAL A 67 -4.12 -6.29 -22.26
CA VAL A 67 -4.54 -7.31 -21.29
C VAL A 67 -3.75 -8.59 -21.54
N ILE A 68 -3.11 -9.12 -20.50
CA ILE A 68 -2.33 -10.37 -20.57
C ILE A 68 -2.92 -11.50 -19.74
N GLY A 69 -3.88 -11.20 -18.87
CA GLY A 69 -4.50 -12.16 -17.96
C GLY A 69 -5.54 -11.49 -17.09
N ARG A 70 -6.16 -12.27 -16.18
CA ARG A 70 -7.14 -11.75 -15.22
C ARG A 70 -7.03 -12.53 -13.92
N LEU A 71 -6.90 -11.82 -12.81
CA LEU A 71 -7.20 -12.35 -11.48
C LEU A 71 -8.73 -12.49 -11.34
N LYS A 72 -9.17 -13.27 -10.35
CA LYS A 72 -10.59 -13.51 -10.10
C LYS A 72 -10.87 -13.50 -8.60
N SER A 73 -11.97 -12.87 -8.22
CA SER A 73 -12.59 -13.01 -6.90
C SER A 73 -14.11 -12.87 -7.07
N GLU A 74 -14.86 -12.87 -5.96
CA GLU A 74 -16.31 -12.71 -5.96
C GLU A 74 -16.78 -11.35 -6.55
N ILE A 75 -15.90 -10.34 -6.57
CA ILE A 75 -16.21 -9.06 -7.26
C ILE A 75 -16.08 -9.15 -8.79
N GLY A 76 -15.70 -10.32 -9.31
CA GLY A 76 -15.55 -10.59 -10.72
C GLY A 76 -14.10 -10.56 -11.22
N PRO A 77 -13.91 -10.51 -12.54
CA PRO A 77 -12.58 -10.53 -13.14
C PRO A 77 -11.84 -9.21 -12.92
N ASN A 78 -10.59 -9.28 -12.48
CA ASN A 78 -9.68 -8.14 -12.36
C ASN A 78 -8.55 -8.26 -13.40
N PRO A 79 -8.55 -7.45 -14.48
CA PRO A 79 -7.58 -7.61 -15.56
C PRO A 79 -6.16 -7.21 -15.17
N LEU A 80 -5.20 -8.00 -15.65
CA LEU A 80 -3.77 -7.71 -15.61
C LEU A 80 -3.34 -7.14 -16.96
N TYR A 81 -2.65 -6.01 -16.94
CA TYR A 81 -2.19 -5.32 -18.14
C TYR A 81 -0.67 -5.32 -18.21
N VAL A 82 -0.14 -5.24 -19.43
CA VAL A 82 1.24 -4.83 -19.67
C VAL A 82 1.25 -3.44 -20.30
N LEU A 83 2.10 -2.59 -19.73
CA LEU A 83 2.48 -1.29 -20.23
C LEU A 83 3.93 -1.36 -20.70
N GLU A 84 4.21 -0.89 -21.90
CA GLU A 84 5.57 -0.65 -22.38
C GLU A 84 5.91 0.83 -22.19
N GLU A 85 7.01 1.10 -21.49
CA GLU A 85 7.54 2.44 -21.27
C GLU A 85 9.07 2.40 -21.34
N ASN A 86 9.68 3.28 -22.13
CA ASN A 86 11.15 3.31 -22.35
C ASN A 86 11.75 1.95 -22.78
N GLY A 87 10.99 1.14 -23.52
CA GLY A 87 11.41 -0.20 -23.97
C GLY A 87 11.44 -1.25 -22.85
N GLN A 88 10.88 -0.95 -21.68
CA GLN A 88 10.79 -1.87 -20.55
C GLN A 88 9.32 -2.16 -20.23
N PRO A 89 8.91 -3.44 -20.21
CA PRO A 89 7.55 -3.80 -19.86
C PRO A 89 7.36 -3.77 -18.34
N LEU A 90 6.16 -3.39 -17.92
CA LEU A 90 5.70 -3.45 -16.53
C LEU A 90 4.25 -3.89 -16.46
N LEU A 91 3.93 -4.66 -15.42
CA LEU A 91 2.57 -5.06 -15.13
C LEU A 91 1.81 -3.88 -14.53
N VAL A 92 0.56 -3.70 -14.94
CA VAL A 92 -0.37 -2.73 -14.32
C VAL A 92 -1.63 -3.49 -13.91
N ALA A 93 -2.09 -3.27 -12.69
CA ALA A 93 -3.33 -3.84 -12.18
C ALA A 93 -3.99 -2.89 -11.19
N HIS A 94 -5.31 -2.96 -11.06
CA HIS A 94 -5.99 -2.36 -9.92
C HIS A 94 -5.97 -3.39 -8.77
N PRO A 95 -5.52 -3.02 -7.55
CA PRO A 95 -5.42 -3.97 -6.46
C PRO A 95 -6.76 -4.25 -5.74
N GLY A 96 -7.88 -3.66 -6.13
CA GLY A 96 -9.06 -3.55 -5.27
C GLY A 96 -8.90 -2.48 -4.18
N VAL A 97 -9.94 -2.29 -3.35
CA VAL A 97 -9.93 -1.36 -2.20
C VAL A 97 -10.18 -2.18 -0.94
N GLY A 98 -9.44 -1.85 0.13
CA GLY A 98 -9.37 -2.57 1.39
C GLY A 98 -8.20 -3.54 1.44
N ALA A 99 -7.58 -3.64 2.62
CA ALA A 99 -6.44 -4.50 2.87
C ALA A 99 -6.66 -5.98 2.47
N PRO A 100 -7.80 -6.64 2.76
CA PRO A 100 -7.96 -8.07 2.47
C PRO A 100 -7.92 -8.40 0.98
N LEU A 101 -8.63 -7.61 0.15
CA LEU A 101 -8.66 -7.83 -1.30
C LEU A 101 -7.30 -7.49 -1.93
N SER A 102 -6.70 -6.38 -1.49
CA SER A 102 -5.45 -5.88 -2.03
C SER A 102 -4.26 -6.78 -1.72
N ALA A 103 -4.19 -7.34 -0.50
CA ALA A 103 -3.17 -8.32 -0.14
C ALA A 103 -3.34 -9.63 -0.93
N GLY A 104 -4.57 -10.11 -1.12
CA GLY A 104 -4.85 -11.29 -1.93
C GLY A 104 -4.39 -11.14 -3.38
N PHE A 105 -4.72 -10.02 -4.02
CA PHE A 105 -4.23 -9.75 -5.38
C PHE A 105 -2.72 -9.52 -5.43
N LEU A 106 -2.10 -8.92 -4.40
CA LEU A 106 -0.65 -8.82 -4.33
C LEU A 106 0.01 -10.21 -4.28
N GLU A 107 -0.48 -11.12 -3.43
CA GLU A 107 -0.01 -12.51 -3.34
C GLU A 107 -0.12 -13.24 -4.69
N GLU A 108 -1.26 -13.10 -5.37
CA GLU A 108 -1.46 -13.70 -6.70
C GLU A 108 -0.49 -13.12 -7.73
N ILE A 109 -0.21 -11.82 -7.71
CA ILE A 109 0.75 -11.19 -8.62
C ILE A 109 2.19 -11.59 -8.27
N ILE A 110 2.54 -11.74 -6.99
CA ILE A 110 3.83 -12.29 -6.56
C ILE A 110 4.01 -13.72 -7.09
N ALA A 111 2.96 -14.56 -7.03
CA ALA A 111 2.99 -15.92 -7.58
C ALA A 111 3.23 -15.96 -9.10
N LEU A 112 2.90 -14.87 -9.83
CA LEU A 112 3.25 -14.72 -11.26
C LEU A 112 4.74 -14.41 -11.51
N GLY A 113 5.55 -14.25 -10.45
CA GLY A 113 6.97 -13.94 -10.53
C GLY A 113 7.32 -12.45 -10.45
N VAL A 114 6.38 -11.61 -10.05
CA VAL A 114 6.63 -10.17 -9.85
C VAL A 114 7.24 -9.94 -8.47
N ASP A 115 8.35 -9.19 -8.40
CA ASP A 115 9.12 -8.97 -7.17
C ASP A 115 9.33 -7.49 -6.80
N ARG A 116 8.93 -6.57 -7.68
CA ARG A 116 9.09 -5.11 -7.48
C ARG A 116 7.78 -4.38 -7.73
N PHE A 117 7.32 -3.65 -6.74
CA PHE A 117 6.01 -3.03 -6.74
C PHE A 117 6.09 -1.55 -6.37
N ILE A 118 5.34 -0.73 -7.11
CA ILE A 118 4.98 0.62 -6.69
C ILE A 118 3.47 0.77 -6.77
N ALA A 119 2.82 1.13 -5.67
CA ALA A 119 1.41 1.50 -5.67
C ALA A 119 1.23 3.01 -5.92
N ALA A 120 0.18 3.36 -6.66
CA ALA A 120 -0.26 4.72 -6.94
C ALA A 120 -1.72 4.88 -6.53
N GLY A 121 -1.99 5.76 -5.54
CA GLY A 121 -3.33 5.89 -4.97
C GLY A 121 -3.65 7.26 -4.38
N GLY A 122 -4.86 7.39 -3.85
CA GLY A 122 -5.30 8.56 -3.09
C GLY A 122 -5.20 8.29 -1.59
N CYS A 123 -5.24 9.35 -0.79
CA CYS A 123 -5.34 9.27 0.66
C CYS A 123 -6.12 10.48 1.20
N GLY A 124 -6.68 10.31 2.40
CA GLY A 124 -7.22 11.42 3.18
C GLY A 124 -6.11 12.13 3.94
N VAL A 125 -6.00 13.44 3.79
CA VAL A 125 -5.02 14.23 4.56
C VAL A 125 -5.58 14.47 5.96
N ILE A 126 -4.78 14.16 7.00
CA ILE A 126 -5.13 14.46 8.40
C ILE A 126 -4.25 15.56 8.99
N ASP A 127 -3.10 15.87 8.39
CA ASP A 127 -2.29 17.05 8.71
C ASP A 127 -2.66 18.22 7.79
N HIS A 128 -3.22 19.28 8.36
CA HIS A 128 -3.72 20.44 7.61
C HIS A 128 -2.63 21.25 6.89
N SER A 129 -1.35 21.04 7.22
CA SER A 129 -0.23 21.70 6.53
C SER A 129 0.01 21.18 5.12
N ILE A 130 -0.62 20.06 4.74
CA ILE A 130 -0.43 19.42 3.44
C ILE A 130 -1.48 19.89 2.43
N ASP A 131 -1.01 20.44 1.33
CA ASP A 131 -1.85 20.87 0.23
C ASP A 131 -2.46 19.69 -0.53
N ALA A 132 -3.70 19.85 -0.97
CA ALA A 132 -4.38 18.81 -1.75
C ALA A 132 -3.74 18.67 -3.14
N GLY A 133 -3.38 17.45 -3.54
CA GLY A 133 -2.60 17.17 -4.75
C GLY A 133 -1.09 17.10 -4.52
N HIS A 134 -0.62 17.42 -3.31
CA HIS A 134 0.79 17.24 -2.94
C HIS A 134 1.15 15.74 -2.89
N PRO A 135 2.19 15.30 -3.62
CA PRO A 135 2.65 13.91 -3.57
C PRO A 135 3.31 13.57 -2.24
N LEU A 136 2.98 12.38 -1.74
CA LEU A 136 3.48 11.84 -0.49
C LEU A 136 4.01 10.43 -0.74
N ILE A 137 5.28 10.21 -0.38
CA ILE A 137 5.85 8.87 -0.33
C ILE A 137 5.56 8.29 1.04
N LEU A 138 4.84 7.16 1.07
CA LEU A 138 4.59 6.47 2.32
C LEU A 138 5.84 5.70 2.74
N THR A 139 6.46 6.10 3.86
CA THR A 139 7.66 5.44 4.40
C THR A 139 7.31 4.38 5.44
N SER A 140 6.18 4.56 6.13
CA SER A 140 5.67 3.61 7.10
C SER A 140 4.18 3.81 7.34
N ALA A 141 3.54 2.84 7.99
CA ALA A 141 2.11 2.87 8.27
C ALA A 141 1.79 2.28 9.65
N VAL A 142 0.95 2.97 10.41
CA VAL A 142 0.31 2.41 11.60
C VAL A 142 -0.65 1.30 11.18
N ARG A 143 -0.51 0.14 11.81
CA ARG A 143 -1.29 -1.07 11.55
C ARG A 143 -2.62 -1.00 12.32
N ASP A 144 -3.64 -0.43 11.70
CA ASP A 144 -5.02 -0.33 12.25
C ASP A 144 -6.05 -0.98 11.31
N GLU A 145 -5.58 -2.00 10.61
CA GLU A 145 -6.29 -2.96 9.75
C GLU A 145 -5.89 -4.39 10.17
N GLY A 146 -6.66 -5.40 9.76
CA GLY A 146 -6.47 -6.78 10.23
C GLY A 146 -5.39 -7.60 9.51
N VAL A 147 -5.16 -7.35 8.22
CA VAL A 147 -4.36 -8.21 7.35
C VAL A 147 -2.90 -8.25 7.73
N SER A 148 -2.26 -7.13 8.05
CA SER A 148 -0.82 -7.13 8.37
C SER A 148 -0.46 -8.05 9.54
N TYR A 149 -1.39 -8.32 10.46
CA TYR A 149 -1.20 -9.24 11.58
C TYR A 149 -1.15 -10.72 11.20
N HIS A 150 -1.60 -11.08 10.00
CA HIS A 150 -1.40 -12.43 9.44
C HIS A 150 -0.02 -12.62 8.83
N TYR A 151 0.67 -11.52 8.48
CA TYR A 151 1.96 -11.55 7.78
C TYR A 151 3.16 -11.22 8.66
N LEU A 152 2.95 -10.46 9.74
CA LEU A 152 4.01 -10.08 10.68
C LEU A 152 3.52 -10.19 12.12
N PRO A 153 4.42 -10.51 13.09
CA PRO A 153 4.09 -10.50 14.51
C PRO A 153 3.38 -9.20 14.93
N PRO A 154 2.53 -9.24 15.97
CA PRO A 154 1.83 -8.05 16.44
C PRO A 154 2.78 -6.88 16.69
N GLY A 155 2.49 -5.76 16.05
CA GLY A 155 3.30 -4.55 16.12
C GLY A 155 2.46 -3.32 15.83
N ARG A 156 3.01 -2.14 16.16
CA ARG A 156 2.28 -0.87 15.98
C ARG A 156 2.37 -0.32 14.57
N GLU A 157 3.52 -0.54 13.92
CA GLU A 157 3.89 0.10 12.67
C GLU A 157 4.65 -0.89 11.78
N VAL A 158 4.61 -0.65 10.47
CA VAL A 158 5.38 -1.38 9.47
C VAL A 158 5.93 -0.40 8.44
N SER A 159 7.14 -0.65 7.95
CA SER A 159 7.86 0.23 7.03
C SER A 159 7.82 -0.28 5.58
N ALA A 160 7.80 0.66 4.63
CA ALA A 160 8.00 0.39 3.22
C ALA A 160 9.41 -0.14 2.93
N SER A 161 9.63 -0.75 1.76
CA SER A 161 10.97 -1.16 1.35
C SER A 161 11.86 0.07 1.12
N PRO A 162 13.06 0.16 1.74
CA PRO A 162 13.96 1.30 1.55
C PRO A 162 14.32 1.57 0.08
N ALA A 163 14.51 0.51 -0.72
CA ALA A 163 14.79 0.63 -2.15
C ALA A 163 13.64 1.28 -2.94
N ALA A 164 12.38 0.98 -2.60
CA ALA A 164 11.22 1.59 -3.23
C ALA A 164 11.06 3.07 -2.84
N VAL A 165 11.29 3.40 -1.56
CA VAL A 165 11.31 4.80 -1.10
C VAL A 165 12.38 5.59 -1.84
N ALA A 166 13.60 5.07 -1.94
CA ALA A 166 14.68 5.71 -2.68
C ALA A 166 14.36 5.90 -4.18
N ALA A 167 13.77 4.89 -4.82
CA ALA A 167 13.35 4.98 -6.22
C ALA A 167 12.26 6.04 -6.46
N LEU A 168 11.31 6.17 -5.51
CA LEU A 168 10.29 7.20 -5.54
C LEU A 168 10.88 8.60 -5.35
N GLN A 169 11.77 8.78 -4.37
CA GLN A 169 12.47 10.05 -4.14
C GLN A 169 13.24 10.49 -5.39
N ALA A 170 14.11 9.61 -5.92
CA ALA A 170 14.90 9.91 -7.12
C ALA A 170 14.02 10.25 -8.34
N THR A 171 12.82 9.69 -8.41
CA THR A 171 11.87 9.99 -9.49
C THR A 171 11.25 11.37 -9.34
N LEU A 172 10.79 11.72 -8.14
CA LEU A 172 10.18 13.03 -7.87
C LEU A 172 11.22 14.15 -7.96
N GLU A 173 12.44 13.91 -7.46
CA GLU A 173 13.58 14.83 -7.60
C GLU A 173 13.93 15.07 -9.08
N ALA A 174 14.05 14.01 -9.89
CA ALA A 174 14.32 14.15 -11.32
C ALA A 174 13.19 14.87 -12.09
N ALA A 175 11.95 14.77 -11.60
CA ALA A 175 10.80 15.48 -12.15
C ALA A 175 10.68 16.93 -11.64
N ASN A 176 11.57 17.39 -10.75
CA ASN A 176 11.43 18.64 -10.00
C ASN A 176 10.05 18.79 -9.33
N MET A 177 9.49 17.67 -8.86
CA MET A 177 8.19 17.62 -8.20
C MET A 177 8.40 17.68 -6.69
N PRO A 178 7.92 18.72 -5.99
CA PRO A 178 7.92 18.75 -4.53
C PRO A 178 7.13 17.56 -3.97
N TYR A 179 7.63 17.00 -2.87
CA TYR A 179 7.00 15.86 -2.20
C TYR A 179 7.31 15.87 -0.71
N SER A 180 6.60 15.05 0.04
CA SER A 180 6.90 14.78 1.45
C SER A 180 7.02 13.28 1.70
N LEU A 181 7.89 12.92 2.64
CA LEU A 181 7.88 11.59 3.23
C LEU A 181 6.80 11.57 4.32
N ALA A 182 5.98 10.52 4.34
CA ALA A 182 4.85 10.46 5.24
C ALA A 182 4.67 9.12 5.92
N LYS A 183 4.22 9.19 7.17
CA LYS A 183 3.63 8.06 7.88
C LYS A 183 2.13 8.01 7.63
N ALA A 184 1.63 6.84 7.24
CA ALA A 184 0.21 6.58 7.05
C ALA A 184 -0.46 6.04 8.31
N TRP A 185 -1.77 6.26 8.41
CA TRP A 185 -2.69 5.47 9.21
C TRP A 185 -3.47 4.56 8.27
N THR A 186 -3.20 3.25 8.30
CA THR A 186 -3.96 2.29 7.49
C THR A 186 -5.14 1.76 8.29
N THR A 187 -6.38 1.87 7.78
CA THR A 187 -7.57 1.39 8.50
C THR A 187 -8.61 0.71 7.63
N ASP A 188 -9.28 -0.32 8.18
CA ASP A 188 -10.44 -0.97 7.55
C ASP A 188 -11.75 -0.18 7.75
N GLY A 189 -11.74 0.81 8.64
CA GLY A 189 -12.94 1.52 9.10
C GLY A 189 -13.03 2.95 8.61
N ILE A 190 -13.27 3.18 7.31
CA ILE A 190 -13.38 4.53 6.73
C ILE A 190 -14.41 5.43 7.45
N TYR A 191 -15.55 4.88 7.87
CA TYR A 191 -16.57 5.61 8.64
C TYR A 191 -16.29 5.64 10.16
N ARG A 192 -15.14 5.12 10.59
CA ARG A 192 -14.68 5.07 11.98
C ARG A 192 -13.48 5.97 12.22
N GLU A 193 -13.23 6.92 11.33
CA GLU A 193 -12.26 8.00 11.49
C GLU A 193 -12.69 9.06 12.53
N THR A 194 -13.05 8.62 13.73
CA THR A 194 -13.53 9.48 14.82
C THR A 194 -12.48 10.49 15.25
N VAL A 195 -12.92 11.66 15.75
CA VAL A 195 -12.05 12.74 16.25
C VAL A 195 -10.94 12.23 17.18
N ALA A 196 -11.28 11.39 18.16
CA ALA A 196 -10.31 10.85 19.11
C ALA A 196 -9.30 9.88 18.47
N ARG A 197 -9.70 9.10 17.46
CA ARG A 197 -8.78 8.23 16.71
C ARG A 197 -7.84 9.08 15.87
N ARG A 198 -8.37 10.02 15.08
CA ARG A 198 -7.57 10.94 14.28
C ARG A 198 -6.53 11.68 15.13
N ALA A 199 -6.93 12.23 16.28
CA ALA A 199 -6.01 12.91 17.20
C ALA A 199 -4.87 12.01 17.69
N ARG A 200 -5.16 10.73 18.00
CA ARG A 200 -4.12 9.75 18.35
C ARG A 200 -3.16 9.48 17.19
N ARG A 201 -3.64 9.39 15.96
CA ARG A 201 -2.80 9.13 14.78
C ARG A 201 -1.91 10.32 14.44
N LEU A 202 -2.43 11.54 14.58
CA LEU A 202 -1.61 12.75 14.50
C LEU A 202 -0.52 12.76 15.57
N ALA A 203 -0.84 12.39 16.81
CA ALA A 203 0.16 12.28 17.89
C ALA A 203 1.21 11.18 17.64
N GLU A 204 0.89 10.15 16.83
CA GLU A 204 1.82 9.11 16.37
C GLU A 204 2.65 9.52 15.14
N GLY A 205 2.44 10.74 14.64
CA GLY A 205 3.12 11.30 13.48
C GLY A 205 2.51 10.92 12.14
N CYS A 206 1.33 10.31 12.10
CA CYS A 206 0.63 10.04 10.84
C CYS A 206 0.19 11.37 10.21
N GLN A 207 0.42 11.50 8.90
CA GLN A 207 0.04 12.68 8.11
C GLN A 207 -1.17 12.40 7.20
N VAL A 208 -1.41 11.12 6.89
CA VAL A 208 -2.49 10.67 6.02
C VAL A 208 -3.20 9.44 6.56
N VAL A 209 -4.41 9.22 6.06
CA VAL A 209 -5.21 8.00 6.26
C VAL A 209 -5.50 7.35 4.91
N GLU A 210 -5.35 6.03 4.85
CA GLU A 210 -5.64 5.18 3.68
C GLU A 210 -5.98 3.76 4.16
N MET A 211 -6.12 2.79 3.26
CA MET A 211 -6.74 1.50 3.58
C MET A 211 -5.88 0.26 3.25
N GLU A 212 -4.64 0.41 2.74
CA GLU A 212 -3.86 -0.73 2.26
C GLU A 212 -2.35 -0.76 2.61
N ALA A 213 -1.71 0.38 2.90
CA ALA A 213 -0.25 0.48 2.98
C ALA A 213 0.37 -0.47 4.01
N ALA A 214 -0.21 -0.54 5.21
CA ALA A 214 0.26 -1.47 6.24
C ALA A 214 0.21 -2.93 5.79
N ALA A 215 -0.86 -3.33 5.10
CA ALA A 215 -1.00 -4.69 4.59
C ALA A 215 0.01 -4.97 3.47
N PHE A 216 0.17 -4.06 2.51
CA PHE A 216 1.16 -4.21 1.45
C PHE A 216 2.59 -4.32 1.98
N PHE A 217 2.97 -3.46 2.92
CA PHE A 217 4.32 -3.51 3.49
C PHE A 217 4.55 -4.79 4.29
N ALA A 218 3.54 -5.28 5.02
CA ALA A 218 3.64 -6.54 5.74
C ALA A 218 3.76 -7.75 4.81
N VAL A 219 2.92 -7.85 3.77
CA VAL A 219 3.01 -8.88 2.73
C VAL A 219 4.38 -8.82 2.05
N ALA A 220 4.85 -7.62 1.70
CA ALA A 220 6.13 -7.44 1.02
C ALA A 220 7.32 -7.92 1.87
N GLN A 221 7.33 -7.60 3.16
CA GLN A 221 8.35 -8.08 4.09
C GLN A 221 8.29 -9.60 4.24
N PHE A 222 7.09 -10.18 4.42
CA PHE A 222 6.90 -11.62 4.56
C PHE A 222 7.32 -12.41 3.32
N ARG A 223 6.95 -11.92 2.13
CA ARG A 223 7.30 -12.52 0.83
C ARG A 223 8.64 -12.10 0.26
N ARG A 224 9.37 -11.21 0.97
CA ARG A 224 10.70 -10.72 0.58
C ARG A 224 10.70 -10.04 -0.81
N VAL A 225 9.64 -9.30 -1.12
CA VAL A 225 9.54 -8.49 -2.34
C VAL A 225 9.70 -7.00 -2.03
N THR A 226 10.00 -6.20 -3.04
CA THR A 226 10.18 -4.75 -2.88
C THR A 226 8.84 -4.05 -3.11
N PHE A 227 8.40 -3.22 -2.16
CA PHE A 227 7.15 -2.48 -2.26
C PHE A 227 7.30 -1.04 -1.75
N GLY A 228 6.78 -0.09 -2.53
CA GLY A 228 6.58 1.30 -2.10
C GLY A 228 5.24 1.84 -2.57
N GLN A 229 4.82 2.97 -2.02
CA GLN A 229 3.53 3.56 -2.33
C GLN A 229 3.64 5.08 -2.41
N LEU A 230 3.15 5.62 -3.53
CA LEU A 230 3.00 7.04 -3.79
C LEU A 230 1.53 7.39 -3.72
N VAL A 231 1.18 8.34 -2.88
CA VAL A 231 -0.19 8.85 -2.76
C VAL A 231 -0.25 10.35 -2.97
N TYR A 232 -1.45 10.86 -3.21
CA TYR A 232 -1.74 12.28 -3.12
C TYR A 232 -2.98 12.51 -2.25
N GLY A 233 -3.04 13.68 -1.61
CA GLY A 233 -4.22 14.08 -0.83
C GLY A 233 -5.42 14.35 -1.73
N GLY A 234 -6.39 13.43 -1.75
CA GLY A 234 -7.62 13.56 -2.55
C GLY A 234 -8.65 14.48 -1.91
N ASP A 235 -8.67 14.49 -0.58
CA ASP A 235 -9.67 15.05 0.30
C ASP A 235 -9.04 15.42 1.66
N LEU A 236 -9.74 16.23 2.46
CA LEU A 236 -9.30 16.61 3.80
C LEU A 236 -10.26 16.07 4.85
N VAL A 237 -9.72 15.34 5.84
CA VAL A 237 -10.47 14.83 6.98
C VAL A 237 -10.28 15.78 8.16
N VAL A 238 -11.33 16.54 8.52
CA VAL A 238 -11.29 17.55 9.60
C VAL A 238 -12.30 17.22 10.71
N PRO A 239 -12.09 17.72 11.95
CA PRO A 239 -13.05 17.54 13.04
C PRO A 239 -14.47 18.01 12.71
N GLU A 240 -14.60 19.03 11.85
CA GLU A 240 -15.86 19.66 11.44
C GLU A 240 -16.58 18.89 10.31
N GLY A 241 -15.96 17.87 9.70
CA GLY A 241 -16.54 17.06 8.64
C GLY A 241 -15.55 16.58 7.57
N TRP A 242 -16.10 15.96 6.52
CA TRP A 242 -15.34 15.54 5.33
C TRP A 242 -15.42 16.61 4.25
N ASP A 243 -14.28 17.16 3.83
CA ASP A 243 -14.19 18.07 2.68
C ASP A 243 -13.67 17.33 1.45
N SER A 244 -14.59 17.09 0.51
CA SER A 244 -14.34 16.40 -0.75
C SER A 244 -13.29 17.06 -1.65
N ARG A 245 -13.00 18.37 -1.48
CA ARG A 245 -12.07 19.18 -2.29
C ARG A 245 -12.08 18.90 -3.81
N SER A 246 -13.24 18.55 -4.36
CA SER A 246 -13.40 18.13 -5.76
C SER A 246 -12.45 16.98 -6.20
N TRP A 247 -12.23 15.97 -5.34
CA TRP A 247 -11.37 14.80 -5.59
C TRP A 247 -11.60 14.11 -6.96
N HIS A 248 -12.80 14.24 -7.53
CA HIS A 248 -13.23 13.69 -8.82
C HIS A 248 -12.90 14.56 -10.05
N LYS A 249 -12.43 15.82 -9.89
CA LYS A 249 -12.08 16.73 -11.00
C LYS A 249 -10.58 16.80 -11.32
N ARG A 250 -9.76 15.94 -10.71
CA ARG A 250 -8.28 15.95 -10.79
C ARG A 250 -7.71 14.87 -11.71
N ALA A 251 -8.30 14.72 -12.89
CA ALA A 251 -7.87 13.73 -13.89
C ALA A 251 -6.36 13.81 -14.20
N ASP A 252 -5.79 15.01 -14.19
CA ASP A 252 -4.38 15.26 -14.50
C ASP A 252 -3.45 14.86 -13.34
N ASP A 253 -3.87 15.08 -12.09
CA ASP A 253 -3.08 14.69 -10.91
C ASP A 253 -2.98 13.15 -10.81
N ARG A 254 -4.09 12.43 -11.03
CA ARG A 254 -4.10 10.96 -11.00
C ARG A 254 -3.21 10.36 -12.09
N GLU A 255 -3.31 10.88 -13.31
CA GLU A 255 -2.48 10.44 -14.43
C GLU A 255 -1.01 10.77 -14.16
N ARG A 256 -0.69 11.95 -13.58
CA ARG A 256 0.67 12.31 -13.17
C ARG A 256 1.23 11.39 -12.09
N ILE A 257 0.48 11.11 -11.02
CA ILE A 257 0.90 10.19 -9.94
C ILE A 257 1.13 8.78 -10.49
N PHE A 258 0.26 8.30 -11.39
CA PHE A 258 0.46 7.03 -12.08
C PHE A 258 1.79 7.02 -12.86
N TRP A 259 2.07 8.03 -13.67
CA TRP A 259 3.31 8.07 -14.45
C TRP A 259 4.56 8.22 -13.58
N LEU A 260 4.49 8.96 -12.47
CA LEU A 260 5.58 9.02 -11.49
C LEU A 260 5.82 7.63 -10.85
N ALA A 261 4.76 6.90 -10.51
CA ALA A 261 4.88 5.53 -10.02
C ALA A 261 5.49 4.57 -11.06
N VAL A 262 5.11 4.71 -12.35
CA VAL A 262 5.74 3.97 -13.45
C VAL A 262 7.24 4.26 -13.52
N GLN A 263 7.65 5.53 -13.52
CA GLN A 263 9.07 5.90 -13.59
C GLN A 263 9.85 5.40 -12.36
N ALA A 264 9.26 5.45 -11.16
CA ALA A 264 9.88 4.90 -9.96
C ALA A 264 10.00 3.38 -10.02
N CYS A 265 8.98 2.69 -10.52
CA CYS A 265 8.99 1.23 -10.69
C CYS A 265 10.06 0.78 -11.70
N LEU A 266 10.30 1.57 -12.76
CA LEU A 266 11.38 1.33 -13.73
C LEU A 266 12.79 1.48 -13.14
N ARG A 267 12.95 2.23 -12.04
CA ARG A 267 14.23 2.39 -11.32
C ARG A 267 14.54 1.25 -10.36
N LEU A 268 13.57 0.40 -10.06
CA LEU A 268 13.75 -0.86 -9.32
C LEU A 268 14.17 -1.97 -10.28
#